data_AF-A0A0N8JWX4-F1
#
_entry.id   AF-A0A0N8JWX4-F1
#
_cell.length_a   1.000
_cell.length_b   1.000
_cell.length_c   1.000
_cell.angle_alpha   90.00
_cell.angle_beta   90.00
_cell.angle_gamma   90.00
#
_symmetry.space_group_name_H-M   'P 1'
#
loop_
_entity.id
_entity.type
_entity.pdbx_description
1 polymer ?
#
loop_
_entity_poly.entity_id
_entity_poly.type
_entity_poly.pdbx_seq_one_letter_code
_entity_poly.pdbx_strand_id
1 'polypeptide(L)'
;MPWLANKQDREGALAEADIIEHLSLEKLVNENKCLCQIEPCSAVFGYGKKLDKSIKNGLNWLLNNIAKDYEAISERVQRDTAEQRAVEEQEKKERAERVRRAREE
;
A
#
# COMPACT_ATOMS: atom_id res chain seq x y z
N MET A 1 -0.31 -7.66 5.76
CA MET A 1 0.31 -6.38 5.39
C MET A 1 1.78 -6.41 5.82
N PRO A 2 2.72 -6.36 4.88
CA PRO A 2 4.14 -6.20 5.19
C PRO A 2 4.39 -4.75 5.63
N TRP A 3 5.27 -4.58 6.61
CA TRP A 3 5.75 -3.28 7.06
C TRP A 3 7.24 -3.23 6.85
N LEU A 4 7.71 -2.25 6.10
CA LEU A 4 9.13 -2.02 5.92
C LEU A 4 9.61 -1.02 6.97
N ALA A 5 10.32 -1.52 7.98
CA ALA A 5 10.97 -0.69 8.98
C ALA A 5 12.25 -0.09 8.37
N ASN A 6 12.06 0.90 7.50
CA ASN A 6 13.12 1.47 6.66
C ASN A 6 14.11 2.35 7.44
N LYS A 7 15.27 2.61 6.82
CA LYS A 7 16.39 3.44 7.31
C LYS A 7 17.21 2.82 8.43
N GLN A 8 17.30 1.49 8.47
CA GLN A 8 18.14 0.77 9.43
C GLN A 8 19.65 1.03 9.25
N ASP A 9 20.06 1.77 8.20
CA ASP A 9 21.41 2.29 8.04
C ASP A 9 21.73 3.50 8.94
N ARG A 10 20.73 4.10 9.57
CA ARG A 10 20.89 5.32 10.36
C ARG A 10 21.05 5.01 11.84
N GLU A 11 21.95 5.74 12.48
CA GLU A 11 22.04 5.77 13.94
C GLU A 11 20.72 6.29 14.53
N GLY A 12 20.23 5.61 15.57
CA GLY A 12 18.92 5.90 16.16
C GLY A 12 17.72 5.35 15.39
N ALA A 13 17.93 4.47 14.39
CA ALA A 13 16.83 3.72 13.79
C ALA A 13 16.10 2.90 14.85
N LEU A 14 14.76 2.98 14.84
CA LEU A 14 13.92 2.24 15.78
C LEU A 14 13.99 0.74 15.50
N ALA A 15 14.02 -0.05 16.57
CA ALA A 15 13.92 -1.49 16.48
C ALA A 15 12.48 -1.90 16.15
N GLU A 16 12.32 -3.15 15.73
CA GLU A 16 11.01 -3.71 15.37
C GLU A 16 10.00 -3.59 16.52
N ALA A 17 10.43 -3.91 17.75
CA ALA A 17 9.58 -3.83 18.94
C ALA A 17 9.08 -2.39 19.19
N ASP A 18 9.97 -1.40 19.07
CA ASP A 18 9.61 0.00 19.26
C ASP A 18 8.58 0.44 18.20
N ILE A 19 8.75 0.00 16.95
CA ILE A 19 7.81 0.31 15.86
C ILE A 19 6.44 -0.33 16.12
N ILE A 20 6.40 -1.58 16.59
CA ILE A 20 5.16 -2.27 16.97
C ILE A 20 4.41 -1.47 18.04
N GLU A 21 5.11 -1.00 19.06
CA GLU A 21 4.53 -0.25 20.16
C GLU A 21 4.03 1.14 19.69
N HIS A 22 4.91 1.93 19.05
CA HIS A 22 4.58 3.29 18.63
C HIS A 22 3.44 3.36 17.63
N LEU A 23 3.32 2.36 16.75
CA LEU A 23 2.23 2.26 15.78
C LEU A 23 1.05 1.40 16.29
N SER A 24 1.16 0.83 17.50
CA SER A 24 0.17 -0.07 18.09
C SER A 24 -0.25 -1.19 17.13
N LEU A 25 0.73 -1.81 16.45
CA LEU A 25 0.45 -2.73 15.35
C LEU A 25 -0.33 -3.96 15.80
N GLU A 26 -0.11 -4.45 17.02
CA GLU A 26 -0.89 -5.58 17.57
C GLU A 26 -2.39 -5.29 17.58
N LYS A 27 -2.77 -4.08 18.01
CA LYS A 27 -4.17 -3.66 18.04
C LYS A 27 -4.74 -3.60 16.62
N LEU A 28 -4.03 -2.95 15.69
CA LEU A 28 -4.49 -2.79 14.31
C LEU A 28 -4.66 -4.15 13.60
N VAL A 29 -3.72 -5.07 13.84
CA VAL A 29 -3.74 -6.43 13.30
C VAL A 29 -4.93 -7.22 13.80
N ASN A 30 -5.22 -7.12 15.10
CA ASN A 30 -6.36 -7.80 15.71
C ASN A 30 -7.69 -7.24 15.22
N GLU A 31 -7.82 -5.91 15.12
CA GLU A 31 -9.04 -5.24 14.66
C GLU A 31 -9.34 -5.56 13.19
N ASN A 32 -8.32 -5.52 12.33
CA ASN A 32 -8.48 -5.75 10.90
C ASN A 32 -8.37 -7.23 10.49
N LYS A 33 -8.11 -8.12 11.45
CA LYS A 33 -7.93 -9.57 11.23
C LYS A 33 -6.96 -9.87 10.10
N CYS A 34 -5.86 -9.13 10.03
CA CYS A 34 -4.92 -9.21 8.92
C CYS A 34 -3.55 -9.73 9.37
N LEU A 35 -2.88 -10.50 8.54
CA LEU A 35 -1.52 -10.93 8.83
C LEU A 35 -0.59 -9.71 8.86
N CYS A 36 0.43 -9.72 9.71
CA CYS A 36 1.46 -8.69 9.76
C CYS A 36 2.83 -9.32 9.71
N GLN A 37 3.75 -8.69 8.99
CA GLN A 37 5.17 -9.00 9.04
C GLN A 37 5.94 -7.70 8.94
N ILE A 38 6.94 -7.52 9.80
CA ILE A 38 7.82 -6.37 9.77
C ILE A 38 9.17 -6.82 9.22
N GLU A 39 9.71 -6.05 8.29
CA GLU A 39 11.01 -6.30 7.66
C GLU A 39 11.89 -5.06 7.93
N PRO A 40 12.83 -5.14 8.88
CA PRO A 40 13.84 -4.10 9.05
C PRO A 40 14.70 -4.02 7.80
N CYS A 41 14.73 -2.84 7.17
CA CYS A 41 15.40 -2.68 5.90
C CYS A 41 16.06 -1.31 5.74
N SER A 42 16.92 -1.22 4.73
CA SER A 42 17.47 0.05 4.25
C SER A 42 17.35 0.14 2.74
N ALA A 43 16.54 1.10 2.29
CA ALA A 43 16.33 1.37 0.88
C ALA A 43 17.53 2.07 0.20
N VAL A 44 18.57 2.48 0.95
CA VAL A 44 19.71 3.24 0.39
C VAL A 44 20.85 2.35 -0.13
N PHE A 45 20.83 1.04 0.11
CA PHE A 45 21.88 0.14 -0.37
C PHE A 45 21.93 -0.05 -1.90
N GLY A 46 20.97 0.53 -2.63
CA GLY A 46 20.96 0.60 -4.10
C GLY A 46 20.14 -0.50 -4.76
N TYR A 47 20.43 -0.81 -6.02
CA TYR A 47 19.64 -1.73 -6.86
C TYR A 47 20.39 -3.02 -7.21
N GLY A 48 19.64 -4.02 -7.72
CA GLY A 48 20.19 -5.30 -8.18
C GLY A 48 20.77 -6.12 -7.04
N LYS A 49 22.03 -6.54 -7.16
CA LYS A 49 22.72 -7.38 -6.15
C LYS A 49 23.02 -6.66 -4.84
N LYS A 50 22.96 -5.32 -4.82
CA LYS A 50 23.19 -4.50 -3.62
C LYS A 50 21.90 -4.14 -2.89
N LEU A 51 20.73 -4.47 -3.44
CA LEU A 51 19.46 -4.24 -2.79
C LEU A 51 19.40 -5.03 -1.48
N ASP A 52 18.83 -4.40 -0.44
CA ASP A 52 18.55 -5.06 0.82
C ASP A 52 17.61 -6.27 0.60
N LYS A 53 18.03 -7.42 1.11
CA LYS A 53 17.29 -8.67 0.99
C LYS A 53 15.97 -8.62 1.76
N SER A 54 15.88 -7.85 2.85
CA SER A 54 14.66 -7.71 3.65
C SER A 54 13.52 -7.10 2.82
N ILE A 55 13.83 -6.16 1.91
CA ILE A 55 12.83 -5.58 1.00
C ILE A 55 12.27 -6.67 0.07
N LYS A 56 13.15 -7.52 -0.47
CA LYS A 56 12.74 -8.64 -1.32
C LYS A 56 11.94 -9.68 -0.54
N ASN A 57 12.31 -9.95 0.70
CA ASN A 57 11.61 -10.88 1.59
C ASN A 57 10.18 -10.39 1.86
N GLY A 58 10.03 -9.12 2.26
CA GLY A 58 8.72 -8.50 2.48
C GLY A 58 7.85 -8.51 1.23
N LEU A 59 8.43 -8.24 0.06
CA LEU A 59 7.71 -8.33 -1.22
C LEU A 59 7.26 -9.76 -1.52
N ASN A 60 8.15 -10.75 -1.39
CA ASN A 60 7.81 -12.15 -1.62
C ASN A 60 6.72 -12.63 -0.66
N TRP A 61 6.80 -12.24 0.61
CA TRP A 61 5.77 -12.56 1.59
C TRP A 61 4.42 -11.95 1.22
N LEU A 62 4.39 -10.69 0.79
CA LEU A 62 3.17 -10.04 0.33
C LEU A 62 2.56 -10.76 -0.86
N LEU A 63 3.37 -11.04 -1.89
CA LEU A 63 2.93 -11.73 -3.10
C LEU A 63 2.39 -13.12 -2.76
N ASN A 64 3.06 -13.86 -1.88
CA ASN A 64 2.59 -15.17 -1.43
C ASN A 64 1.26 -15.09 -0.67
N ASN A 65 1.00 -14.02 0.08
CA ASN A 65 -0.29 -13.84 0.74
C ASN A 65 -1.39 -13.39 -0.23
N ILE A 66 -1.08 -12.51 -1.19
CA ILE A 66 -2.03 -12.14 -2.25
C ILE A 66 -2.37 -13.37 -3.10
N ALA A 67 -1.38 -14.20 -3.44
CA ALA A 67 -1.56 -15.39 -4.26
C ALA A 67 -2.57 -16.39 -3.68
N LYS A 68 -2.75 -16.43 -2.35
CA LYS A 68 -3.71 -17.33 -1.69
C LYS A 68 -5.16 -17.02 -2.06
N ASP A 69 -5.48 -15.73 -2.20
CA ASP A 69 -6.85 -15.24 -2.45
C ASP A 69 -6.91 -14.37 -3.72
N TYR A 70 -6.02 -14.62 -4.68
CA TYR A 70 -5.79 -13.71 -5.81
C TYR A 70 -7.03 -13.49 -6.66
N GLU A 71 -7.80 -14.54 -6.95
CA GLU A 71 -9.01 -14.42 -7.77
C GLU A 71 -10.03 -13.49 -7.13
N ALA A 72 -10.36 -13.70 -5.85
CA ALA A 72 -11.30 -12.88 -5.11
C ALA A 72 -10.82 -11.42 -4.96
N ILE A 73 -9.52 -11.22 -4.69
CA ILE A 73 -8.92 -9.89 -4.60
C ILE A 73 -8.98 -9.19 -5.97
N SER A 74 -8.61 -9.89 -7.05
CA SER A 74 -8.57 -9.36 -8.41
C SER A 74 -9.96 -8.95 -8.90
N GLU A 75 -10.98 -9.80 -8.70
CA GLU A 75 -12.37 -9.48 -9.06
C GLU A 75 -12.87 -8.23 -8.32
N ARG A 76 -12.61 -8.14 -7.02
CA ARG A 76 -12.99 -6.96 -6.23
C ARG A 76 -12.28 -5.72 -6.73
N VAL A 77 -10.96 -5.78 -6.93
CA VAL A 77 -10.18 -4.63 -7.43
C VAL A 77 -10.70 -4.18 -8.80
N GLN A 78 -11.03 -5.09 -9.71
CA GLN A 78 -11.56 -4.75 -11.02
C GLN A 78 -12.90 -4.03 -10.94
N ARG A 79 -13.83 -4.54 -10.12
CA ARG A 79 -15.13 -3.91 -9.89
C ARG A 79 -14.98 -2.52 -9.28
N ASP A 80 -14.27 -2.41 -8.15
CA ASP A 80 -14.12 -1.14 -7.43
C ASP A 80 -13.42 -0.09 -8.31
N THR A 81 -12.41 -0.51 -9.09
CA THR A 81 -11.72 0.37 -10.04
C THR A 81 -12.62 0.81 -11.18
N ALA A 82 -13.50 -0.05 -11.69
CA ALA A 82 -14.45 0.30 -12.75
C ALA A 82 -15.52 1.28 -12.24
N GLU A 83 -16.04 1.05 -11.03
CA GLU A 83 -16.98 1.95 -10.37
C GLU A 83 -16.35 3.32 -10.14
N GLN A 84 -15.13 3.38 -9.61
CA GLN A 84 -14.42 4.64 -9.39
C GLN A 84 -14.21 5.41 -10.71
N ARG A 85 -13.79 4.73 -11.79
CA ARG A 85 -13.63 5.38 -13.10
C ARG A 85 -14.94 5.92 -13.65
N ALA A 86 -16.05 5.21 -13.45
CA ALA A 86 -17.37 5.67 -13.91
C ALA A 86 -17.80 6.95 -13.18
N VAL A 87 -17.56 7.01 -11.86
CA VAL A 87 -17.82 8.21 -11.05
C VAL A 87 -16.95 9.39 -11.54
N GLU A 88 -15.65 9.18 -11.69
CA GLU A 88 -14.72 10.23 -12.16
C GLU A 88 -15.09 10.74 -13.56
N GLU A 89 -15.54 9.86 -14.46
CA GLU A 89 -15.97 10.26 -15.80
C GLU A 89 -17.28 11.08 -15.77
N GLN A 90 -18.23 10.70 -14.91
CA GLN A 90 -19.48 11.43 -14.74
C GLN A 90 -19.22 12.83 -14.16
N GLU A 91 -18.40 12.95 -13.11
CA GLU A 91 -17.99 14.23 -12.54
C GLU A 91 -17.29 15.11 -13.57
N LYS A 92 -16.43 14.53 -14.41
CA LYS A 92 -15.76 15.26 -15.49
C LYS A 92 -16.75 15.79 -16.53
N LYS A 93 -17.76 15.00 -16.92
CA LYS A 93 -18.81 15.43 -17.86
C LYS A 93 -19.65 16.56 -17.27
N GLU A 94 -20.11 16.42 -16.03
CA GLU A 94 -20.87 17.46 -15.33
C GLU A 94 -20.08 18.75 -15.19
N ARG A 95 -18.79 18.66 -14.85
CA ARG A 95 -17.91 19.82 -14.78
C ARG A 95 -17.75 20.50 -16.13
N ALA A 96 -17.60 19.74 -17.21
CA ALA A 96 -17.50 20.28 -18.56
C ALA A 96 -18.79 20.99 -18.99
N GLU A 97 -19.96 20.43 -18.69
CA GLU A 97 -21.25 21.05 -18.98
C GLU A 97 -21.47 22.34 -18.20
N ARG A 98 -21.13 22.38 -16.90
CA ARG A 98 -21.20 23.61 -16.09
C ARG A 98 -20.34 24.72 -16.70
N VAL A 99 -19.12 24.39 -17.13
CA VAL A 99 -18.22 25.36 -17.78
C VAL A 99 -18.78 25.84 -19.12
N ARG A 100 -19.43 24.97 -19.91
CA ARG A 100 -20.05 25.37 -21.18
C ARG A 100 -21.21 26.35 -20.96
N ARG A 101 -22.13 26.04 -20.04
CA ARG A 101 -23.28 26.91 -19.72
C ARG A 101 -22.83 28.29 -19.23
N ALA A 102 -21.80 28.35 -18.38
CA ALA A 102 -21.25 29.61 -17.88
C ALA A 102 -20.52 30.46 -18.93
N ARG A 103 -20.25 29.94 -20.14
CA ARG A 103 -19.67 30.70 -21.26
C ARG A 103 -20.74 31.20 -22.24
N GLU A 104 -21.95 30.66 -22.15
CA GLU A 104 -23.10 31.00 -23.00
C GLU A 104 -23.99 32.09 -22.35
N GLU A 105 -23.80 32.37 -21.06
CA GLU A 105 -24.32 33.54 -20.31
C GLU A 105 -23.34 34.72 -20.35
#